data_AF-A0A925XC47-F1
#
_entry.id   AF-A0A925XC47-F1
#
_cell.length_a   1.000
_cell.length_b   1.000
_cell.length_c   1.000
_cell.angle_alpha   90.00
_cell.angle_beta   90.00
_cell.angle_gamma   90.00
#
_symmetry.space_group_name_H-M   'P 1'
#
loop_
_entity.id
_entity.type
_entity.pdbx_description
1 polymer ?
#
loop_
_entity_poly.entity_id
_entity_poly.type
_entity_poly.pdbx_seq_one_letter_code
_entity_poly.pdbx_strand_id
1 'polypeptide(L)'
;MSAGKLKSLDGPDDRLGSLDAYRGFVMICLAANGFGIAATAKNFPDSSLWQSLKFQFDHVPWVGCAFWDLIQPSFMFMVGVALPYSYAKREATGESFLRMLGHAAVRSLVLILLGLFLSTGSKHTMTNFTFVNVLTQIGLGYTFLFLLWSRSPGTQLSMLIAILAGYWAWFAMTPVVGSDFDFTKVGVPANWPLLTGFDAH
;
A
#
# COMPACT_ATOMS: atom_id res chain seq x y z
N MET A 1 -15.01 -27.34 2.28
CA MET A 1 -14.10 -26.91 1.19
C MET A 1 -12.71 -26.87 1.75
N SER A 2 -11.85 -27.78 1.29
CA SER A 2 -10.50 -27.96 1.81
C SER A 2 -9.65 -26.74 1.45
N ALA A 3 -9.33 -25.91 2.44
CA ALA A 3 -8.25 -24.95 2.32
C ALA A 3 -7.00 -25.75 1.93
N GLY A 4 -6.36 -25.38 0.81
CA GLY A 4 -5.15 -26.04 0.33
C GLY A 4 -4.20 -26.24 1.51
N LYS A 5 -3.83 -27.50 1.75
CA LYS A 5 -3.04 -27.95 2.89
C LYS A 5 -1.70 -27.21 2.87
N LEU A 6 -1.67 -26.02 3.47
CA LEU A 6 -0.45 -25.32 3.78
C LEU A 6 0.37 -26.32 4.60
N LYS A 7 1.58 -26.61 4.14
CA LYS A 7 2.52 -27.53 4.77
C LYS A 7 2.48 -27.26 6.28
N SER A 8 2.07 -28.25 7.08
CA SER A 8 2.06 -28.09 8.54
C SER A 8 3.49 -27.78 8.93
N LEU A 9 3.68 -26.60 9.51
CA LEU A 9 4.96 -26.21 10.06
C LEU A 9 5.08 -27.02 11.34
N ASP A 10 5.81 -28.14 11.27
CA ASP A 10 5.97 -29.11 12.36
C ASP A 10 6.98 -28.58 13.41
N GLY A 11 6.79 -27.34 13.87
CA GLY A 11 7.59 -26.73 14.93
C GLY A 11 6.98 -25.42 15.46
N PRO A 12 7.15 -25.11 16.77
CA PRO A 12 6.52 -23.96 17.42
C PRO A 12 6.99 -22.58 16.90
N ASP A 13 8.06 -22.51 16.10
CA ASP A 13 8.79 -21.29 15.73
C ASP A 13 9.08 -21.11 14.22
N ASP A 14 8.37 -21.77 13.31
CA ASP A 14 8.67 -21.63 11.88
C ASP A 14 8.12 -20.30 11.31
N ARG A 15 8.85 -19.22 11.59
CA ARG A 15 8.63 -17.90 10.99
C ARG A 15 9.11 -17.92 9.55
N LEU A 16 8.37 -17.25 8.67
CA LEU A 16 8.79 -17.06 7.28
C LEU A 16 10.01 -16.14 7.23
N GLY A 17 11.21 -16.71 7.32
CA GLY A 17 12.47 -15.96 7.33
C GLY A 17 12.64 -15.04 6.11
N SER A 18 12.17 -15.47 4.93
CA SER A 18 12.16 -14.64 3.73
C SER A 18 11.27 -13.40 3.85
N LEU A 19 10.10 -13.54 4.48
CA LEU A 19 9.17 -12.44 4.72
C LEU A 19 9.71 -11.46 5.77
N ASP A 20 10.33 -11.99 6.82
CA ASP A 20 10.98 -11.17 7.84
C ASP A 20 12.20 -10.41 7.28
N ALA A 21 13.02 -11.06 6.44
CA ALA A 21 14.13 -10.42 5.75
C ALA A 21 13.66 -9.31 4.79
N TYR A 22 12.63 -9.59 3.98
CA TYR A 22 12.04 -8.61 3.07
C TYR A 22 11.46 -7.40 3.82
N ARG A 23 10.74 -7.65 4.92
CA ARG A 23 10.23 -6.59 5.79
C ARG A 23 11.36 -5.75 6.39
N GLY A 24 12.42 -6.39 6.88
CA GLY A 24 13.59 -5.70 7.40
C GLY A 24 14.25 -4.80 6.36
N PHE A 25 14.42 -5.30 5.14
CA PHE A 25 14.94 -4.54 4.01
C PHE A 25 14.09 -3.29 3.72
N VAL A 26 12.78 -3.44 3.55
CA VAL A 26 11.87 -2.31 3.26
C VAL A 26 11.88 -1.29 4.41
N MET A 27 11.91 -1.74 5.67
CA MET A 27 12.01 -0.85 6.83
C MET A 27 13.32 -0.08 6.89
N ILE A 28 14.45 -0.70 6.53
CA ILE A 28 15.75 -0.02 6.43
C ILE A 28 15.69 1.05 5.34
N CYS A 29 15.14 0.73 4.17
CA CYS A 29 15.00 1.70 3.07
C CYS A 29 14.14 2.91 3.49
N LEU A 30 13.01 2.67 4.16
CA LEU A 30 12.12 3.72 4.65
C LEU A 30 12.79 4.57 5.74
N ALA A 31 13.40 3.94 6.75
CA ALA A 31 14.05 4.64 7.86
C ALA A 31 15.26 5.46 7.40
N ALA A 32 15.97 4.98 6.37
CA ALA A 32 17.12 5.66 5.83
C ALA A 32 16.79 6.92 5.01
N ASN A 33 15.53 7.08 4.57
CA ASN A 33 15.08 8.23 3.77
C ASN A 33 16.04 8.60 2.63
N GLY A 34 16.49 7.58 1.90
CA GLY A 34 17.47 7.72 0.83
C GLY A 34 18.94 7.90 1.26
N PHE A 35 19.33 7.60 2.50
CA PHE A 35 20.73 7.56 2.98
C PHE A 35 21.56 8.83 2.67
N GLY A 36 20.92 9.99 2.54
CA GLY A 36 21.59 11.23 2.12
C GLY A 36 22.02 11.26 0.65
N ILE A 37 21.59 10.30 -0.18
CA ILE A 37 21.87 10.21 -1.62
C ILE A 37 21.45 11.50 -2.34
N ALA A 38 20.32 12.09 -1.99
CA ALA A 38 19.87 13.36 -2.56
C ALA A 38 20.85 14.51 -2.28
N ALA A 39 21.45 14.54 -1.08
CA ALA A 39 22.45 15.55 -0.72
C ALA A 39 23.78 15.31 -1.45
N THR A 40 24.21 14.05 -1.55
CA THR A 40 25.43 13.67 -2.30
C THR A 40 25.28 13.97 -3.79
N ALA A 41 24.13 13.68 -4.39
CA ALA A 41 23.85 13.96 -5.80
C ALA A 41 23.87 15.46 -6.13
N LYS A 42 23.55 16.32 -5.16
CA LYS A 42 23.68 17.78 -5.34
C LYS A 42 25.14 18.23 -5.46
N ASN A 43 26.07 17.52 -4.82
CA ASN A 43 27.51 17.82 -4.87
C ASN A 43 28.19 17.29 -6.15
N PHE A 44 27.52 16.40 -6.90
CA PHE A 44 28.03 15.81 -8.15
C PHE A 44 26.98 15.93 -9.27
N PRO A 45 26.70 17.16 -9.76
CA PRO A 45 25.64 17.41 -10.74
C PRO A 45 25.88 16.70 -12.07
N ASP A 46 27.14 16.57 -12.50
CA ASP A 46 27.51 15.99 -13.81
C ASP A 46 27.57 14.45 -13.80
N SER A 47 27.40 13.83 -12.64
CA SER A 47 27.47 12.38 -12.52
C SER A 47 26.11 11.73 -12.80
N SER A 48 26.01 11.05 -13.94
CA SER A 48 24.83 10.28 -14.32
C SER A 48 24.45 9.22 -13.26
N LEU A 49 25.45 8.64 -12.57
CA LEU A 49 25.24 7.66 -11.50
C LEU A 49 24.50 8.28 -10.31
N TRP A 50 24.97 9.42 -9.80
CA TRP A 50 24.36 10.06 -8.63
C TRP A 50 22.98 10.63 -8.93
N GLN A 51 22.75 11.14 -10.14
CA GLN A 51 21.41 11.58 -10.56
C GLN A 51 20.44 10.40 -10.70
N SER A 52 20.90 9.26 -11.24
CA SER A 52 20.09 8.04 -11.34
C SER A 52 19.72 7.48 -9.96
N LEU A 53 20.68 7.47 -9.03
CA LEU A 53 20.42 7.05 -7.65
C LEU A 53 19.43 8.00 -6.95
N LYS A 54 19.59 9.32 -7.12
CA LYS A 54 18.64 10.30 -6.57
C LYS A 54 17.22 10.03 -7.08
N PHE A 55 17.05 9.84 -8.38
CA PHE A 55 15.74 9.56 -8.98
C PHE A 55 15.04 8.35 -8.34
N GLN A 56 15.78 7.29 -8.00
CA GLN A 56 15.21 6.09 -7.38
C GLN A 56 14.69 6.32 -5.95
N PHE A 57 15.21 7.32 -5.25
CA PHE A 57 14.83 7.65 -3.87
C PHE A 57 13.90 8.87 -3.75
N ASP A 58 13.43 9.41 -4.89
CA ASP A 58 12.42 10.46 -4.97
C ASP A 58 11.12 9.88 -5.57
N HIS A 59 9.98 10.49 -5.25
CA HIS A 59 8.69 10.12 -5.85
C HIS A 59 8.58 10.64 -7.28
N VAL A 60 8.05 9.80 -8.17
CA VAL A 60 7.62 10.29 -9.49
C VAL A 60 6.31 11.07 -9.32
N PRO A 61 6.16 12.26 -9.93
CA PRO A 61 4.97 13.08 -9.70
C PRO A 61 3.65 12.45 -10.17
N TRP A 62 3.66 11.67 -11.25
CA TRP A 62 2.45 11.04 -11.79
C TRP A 62 2.72 9.83 -12.69
N VAL A 63 3.44 10.03 -13.79
CA VAL A 63 3.70 8.99 -14.81
C VAL A 63 5.08 8.40 -14.63
N GLY A 64 5.13 7.11 -14.33
CA GLY A 64 6.38 6.36 -14.14
C GLY A 64 6.36 5.60 -12.82
N CYS A 65 7.52 5.10 -12.43
CA CYS A 65 7.71 4.40 -11.17
C CYS A 65 9.18 4.52 -10.77
N ALA A 66 9.42 4.99 -9.55
CA ALA A 66 10.72 4.93 -8.90
C ALA A 66 10.73 3.83 -7.83
N PHE A 67 11.92 3.40 -7.41
CA PHE A 67 12.08 2.45 -6.31
C PHE A 67 11.32 2.90 -5.05
N TRP A 68 11.31 4.20 -4.75
CA TRP A 68 10.61 4.77 -3.60
C TRP A 68 9.08 4.56 -3.66
N ASP A 69 8.49 4.55 -4.86
CA ASP A 69 7.05 4.31 -5.05
C ASP A 69 6.65 2.85 -4.75
N LEU A 70 7.60 1.91 -4.78
CA LEU A 70 7.37 0.49 -4.52
C LEU A 70 7.28 0.15 -3.03
N ILE A 71 7.71 1.04 -2.13
CA ILE A 71 7.70 0.79 -0.68
C ILE A 71 6.29 0.50 -0.16
N GLN A 72 5.30 1.27 -0.60
CA GLN A 72 3.90 1.08 -0.20
C GLN A 72 3.31 -0.25 -0.72
N PRO A 73 3.39 -0.56 -2.03
CA PRO A 73 3.01 -1.88 -2.56
C PRO A 73 3.69 -3.05 -1.83
N SER A 74 4.97 -2.91 -1.47
CA SER A 74 5.69 -3.93 -0.69
C SER A 74 5.02 -4.21 0.65
N PHE A 75 4.60 -3.18 1.40
CA PHE A 75 3.88 -3.38 2.66
C PHE A 75 2.52 -4.06 2.47
N MET A 76 1.76 -3.68 1.45
CA MET A 76 0.48 -4.30 1.13
C MET A 76 0.65 -5.78 0.79
N PHE A 77 1.65 -6.09 -0.05
CA PHE A 77 1.99 -7.46 -0.42
C PHE A 77 2.36 -8.30 0.80
N MET A 78 3.24 -7.78 1.67
CA MET A 78 3.66 -8.48 2.89
C MET A 78 2.47 -8.80 3.82
N VAL A 79 1.53 -7.87 3.97
CA VAL A 79 0.31 -8.09 4.75
C VAL A 79 -0.57 -9.16 4.09
N GLY A 80 -0.72 -9.10 2.76
CA GLY A 80 -1.45 -10.08 1.98
C GLY A 80 -0.91 -11.50 2.16
N VAL A 81 0.42 -11.66 2.11
CA VAL A 81 1.09 -12.95 2.33
C VAL A 81 1.01 -13.39 3.80
N ALA A 82 1.15 -12.49 4.76
CA ALA A 82 1.17 -12.83 6.18
C ALA A 82 -0.19 -13.27 6.75
N LEU A 83 -1.30 -12.75 6.21
CA LEU A 83 -2.65 -13.00 6.72
C LEU A 83 -3.04 -14.49 6.70
N PRO A 84 -2.86 -15.25 5.61
CA PRO A 84 -3.04 -16.70 5.56
C PRO A 84 -2.38 -17.47 6.70
N TYR A 85 -1.11 -17.18 6.95
CA TYR A 85 -0.34 -17.87 8.00
C TYR A 85 -0.85 -17.51 9.39
N SER A 86 -1.16 -16.23 9.62
CA SER A 86 -1.76 -15.80 10.90
C SER A 86 -3.14 -16.41 11.13
N TYR A 87 -3.93 -16.59 10.08
CA TYR A 87 -5.24 -17.23 10.15
C TYR A 87 -5.10 -18.72 10.48
N ALA A 88 -4.30 -19.45 9.69
CA ALA A 88 -4.09 -20.89 9.87
C ALA A 88 -3.54 -21.23 11.26
N LYS A 89 -2.62 -20.41 11.79
CA LYS A 89 -2.08 -20.58 13.14
C LYS A 89 -3.16 -20.47 14.23
N ARG A 90 -4.04 -19.47 14.13
CA ARG A 90 -5.13 -19.25 15.09
C ARG A 90 -6.22 -20.31 15.00
N GLU A 91 -6.53 -20.73 13.79
CA GLU A 91 -7.44 -21.85 13.53
C GLU A 91 -6.91 -23.15 14.13
N ALA A 92 -5.61 -23.44 13.97
CA ALA A 92 -4.97 -24.62 14.58
C ALA A 92 -4.99 -24.61 16.11
N THR A 93 -5.00 -23.42 16.73
CA THR A 93 -5.17 -23.27 18.19
C THR A 93 -6.63 -23.34 18.67
N GLY A 94 -7.58 -23.60 17.76
CA GLY A 94 -9.01 -23.71 18.09
C GLY A 94 -9.70 -22.37 18.36
N GLU A 95 -9.13 -21.25 17.90
CA GLU A 95 -9.73 -19.94 18.09
C GLU A 95 -11.02 -19.80 17.26
N SER A 96 -12.09 -19.28 17.87
CA SER A 96 -13.36 -19.11 17.16
C SER A 96 -13.27 -18.02 16.10
N PHE A 97 -14.01 -18.20 14.99
CA PHE A 97 -14.02 -17.25 13.88
C PHE A 97 -14.36 -15.82 14.31
N LEU A 98 -15.36 -15.65 15.18
CA LEU A 98 -15.76 -14.32 15.67
C LEU A 98 -14.65 -13.63 16.46
N ARG A 99 -13.88 -14.40 17.24
CA ARG A 99 -12.74 -13.86 17.99
C ARG A 99 -11.61 -13.45 17.06
N MET A 100 -11.29 -14.28 16.06
CA MET A 100 -10.31 -13.94 15.03
C MET A 100 -10.75 -12.69 14.23
N LEU A 101 -12.02 -12.60 13.86
CA LEU A 101 -12.59 -11.44 13.17
C LEU A 101 -12.52 -10.18 14.04
N GLY A 102 -12.85 -10.28 15.34
CA GLY A 102 -12.70 -9.18 16.28
C GLY A 102 -11.26 -8.69 16.38
N HIS A 103 -10.29 -9.61 16.46
CA HIS A 103 -8.86 -9.26 16.42
C HIS A 103 -8.45 -8.59 15.11
N ALA A 104 -8.95 -9.08 13.97
CA ALA A 104 -8.69 -8.46 12.67
C ALA A 104 -9.27 -7.05 12.60
N ALA A 105 -10.50 -6.85 13.05
CA ALA A 105 -11.17 -5.54 13.07
C ALA A 105 -10.45 -4.53 13.99
N VAL A 106 -10.02 -4.96 15.18
CA VAL A 106 -9.22 -4.12 16.10
C VAL A 106 -7.90 -3.75 15.45
N ARG A 107 -7.19 -4.70 14.83
CA ARG A 107 -5.94 -4.40 14.11
C ARG A 107 -6.17 -3.39 12.98
N SER A 108 -7.20 -3.57 12.17
CA SER A 108 -7.60 -2.63 11.12
C SER A 108 -7.82 -1.23 11.67
N LEU A 109 -8.60 -1.11 12.76
CA LEU A 109 -8.91 0.16 13.40
C LEU A 109 -7.66 0.84 13.96
N VAL A 110 -6.80 0.09 14.67
CA VAL A 110 -5.54 0.61 15.21
C VAL A 110 -4.65 1.16 14.09
N LEU A 111 -4.55 0.47 12.95
CA LEU A 111 -3.75 0.94 11.82
C LEU A 111 -4.34 2.21 11.19
N ILE A 112 -5.66 2.31 11.06
CA ILE A 112 -6.33 3.52 10.57
C ILE A 112 -6.07 4.70 11.51
N LEU A 113 -6.27 4.50 12.81
CA LEU A 113 -6.05 5.56 13.81
C LEU A 113 -4.58 5.99 13.87
N LEU A 114 -3.64 5.04 13.81
CA LEU A 114 -2.21 5.34 13.77
C LEU A 114 -1.83 6.09 12.50
N GLY A 115 -2.38 5.70 11.33
CA GLY A 115 -2.16 6.41 10.09
C GLY A 115 -2.69 7.86 10.14
N LEU A 116 -3.92 8.05 10.63
CA LEU A 116 -4.49 9.39 10.83
C LEU A 116 -3.67 10.25 11.81
N PHE A 117 -3.19 9.64 12.89
CA PHE A 117 -2.33 10.31 13.86
C PHE A 117 -1.00 10.76 13.23
N LEU A 118 -0.32 9.87 12.50
CA LEU A 118 0.94 10.19 11.82
C LEU A 118 0.75 11.23 10.70
N SER A 119 -0.37 11.17 9.98
CA SER A 119 -0.71 12.16 8.95
C SER A 119 -1.09 13.53 9.52
N THR A 120 -1.60 13.58 10.74
CA THR A 120 -1.95 14.84 11.40
C THR A 120 -0.69 15.61 11.83
N GLY A 121 0.39 14.94 12.25
CA GLY A 121 1.69 15.56 12.53
C GLY A 121 1.68 16.68 13.59
N SER A 122 2.86 17.09 14.08
CA SER A 122 2.94 18.12 15.14
C SER A 122 2.70 19.55 14.65
N LYS A 123 2.56 19.77 13.33
CA LYS A 123 2.48 21.10 12.71
C LYS A 123 1.07 21.52 12.27
N HIS A 124 0.09 20.63 12.35
CA HIS A 124 -1.29 20.95 12.00
C HIS A 124 -2.14 21.23 13.24
N THR A 125 -2.89 22.33 13.21
CA THR A 125 -3.82 22.72 14.29
C THR A 125 -5.08 21.86 14.32
N MET A 126 -5.37 21.12 13.25
CA MET A 126 -6.55 20.26 13.09
C MET A 126 -6.16 18.88 12.56
N THR A 127 -6.95 17.87 12.92
CA THR A 127 -6.77 16.48 12.45
C THR A 127 -6.84 16.40 10.93
N ASN A 128 -5.78 15.90 10.31
CA ASN A 128 -5.75 15.67 8.87
C ASN A 128 -6.37 14.30 8.56
N PHE A 129 -7.61 14.32 8.08
CA PHE A 129 -8.34 13.11 7.66
C PHE A 129 -7.90 12.66 6.26
N THR A 130 -6.61 12.38 6.10
CA THR A 130 -6.09 11.78 4.87
C THR A 130 -5.95 10.27 5.03
N PHE A 131 -6.49 9.55 4.04
CA PHE A 131 -6.49 8.08 3.99
C PHE A 131 -5.46 7.54 3.00
N VAL A 132 -4.58 8.41 2.50
CA VAL A 132 -3.61 8.05 1.44
C VAL A 132 -2.38 7.34 1.99
N ASN A 133 -2.11 7.40 3.30
CA ASN A 133 -0.92 6.78 3.87
C ASN A 133 -1.02 5.25 3.91
N VAL A 134 0.14 4.59 3.91
CA VAL A 134 0.27 3.12 3.85
C VAL A 134 -0.49 2.41 4.98
N LEU A 135 -0.40 2.92 6.22
CA LEU A 135 -1.02 2.29 7.39
C LEU A 135 -2.55 2.30 7.29
N THR A 136 -3.12 3.45 6.92
CA THR A 136 -4.56 3.62 6.77
C THR A 136 -5.08 2.76 5.63
N GLN A 137 -4.39 2.71 4.48
CA GLN A 137 -4.81 1.86 3.35
C GLN A 137 -4.79 0.36 3.72
N ILE A 138 -3.75 -0.09 4.42
CA ILE A 138 -3.70 -1.47 4.93
C ILE A 138 -4.86 -1.72 5.89
N GLY A 139 -5.11 -0.81 6.84
CA GLY A 139 -6.17 -0.95 7.82
C GLY A 139 -7.57 -1.01 7.18
N LEU A 140 -7.85 -0.17 6.19
CA LEU A 140 -9.12 -0.17 5.45
C LEU A 140 -9.38 -1.51 4.73
N GLY A 141 -8.33 -2.10 4.14
CA GLY A 141 -8.46 -3.37 3.41
C GLY A 141 -8.42 -4.63 4.28
N TYR A 142 -7.79 -4.58 5.47
CA TYR A 142 -7.42 -5.78 6.23
C TYR A 142 -8.63 -6.63 6.66
N THR A 143 -9.71 -6.00 7.14
CA THR A 143 -10.92 -6.74 7.56
C THR A 143 -11.58 -7.44 6.38
N PHE A 144 -11.69 -6.76 5.23
CA PHE A 144 -12.28 -7.36 4.02
C PHE A 144 -11.42 -8.50 3.47
N LEU A 145 -10.09 -8.31 3.48
CA LEU A 145 -9.14 -9.36 3.12
C LEU A 145 -9.28 -10.59 4.03
N PHE A 146 -9.42 -10.38 5.35
CA PHE A 146 -9.68 -11.46 6.30
C PHE A 146 -10.98 -12.22 5.99
N LEU A 147 -12.07 -11.51 5.71
CA LEU A 147 -13.36 -12.12 5.35
C LEU A 147 -13.33 -12.87 4.01
N LEU A 148 -12.49 -12.41 3.08
CA LEU A 148 -12.32 -12.99 1.75
C LEU A 148 -11.39 -14.23 1.77
N TRP A 149 -10.46 -14.29 2.72
CA TRP A 149 -9.46 -15.36 2.80
C TRP A 149 -10.09 -16.76 2.90
N SER A 150 -11.15 -16.93 3.69
CA SER A 150 -11.83 -18.22 3.86
C SER A 150 -12.77 -18.60 2.71
N ARG A 151 -12.88 -17.76 1.67
CA ARG A 151 -13.74 -18.00 0.50
C ARG A 151 -13.04 -18.84 -0.57
N SER A 152 -13.83 -19.35 -1.51
CA SER A 152 -13.29 -20.14 -2.62
C SER A 152 -12.31 -19.31 -3.46
N PRO A 153 -11.28 -19.93 -4.08
CA PRO A 153 -10.41 -19.24 -5.03
C PRO A 153 -11.20 -18.57 -6.16
N GLY A 154 -12.31 -19.18 -6.60
CA GLY A 154 -13.23 -18.58 -7.56
C GLY A 154 -13.83 -17.26 -7.05
N THR A 155 -14.31 -17.23 -5.80
CA THR A 155 -14.84 -16.01 -5.18
C THR A 155 -13.75 -14.95 -5.01
N GLN A 156 -12.54 -15.34 -4.62
CA GLN A 156 -11.39 -14.42 -4.52
C GLN A 156 -11.07 -13.78 -5.87
N LEU A 157 -11.01 -14.59 -6.94
CA LEU A 157 -10.78 -14.12 -8.30
C LEU A 157 -11.94 -13.24 -8.80
N SER A 158 -13.19 -13.63 -8.56
CA SER A 158 -14.35 -12.81 -8.93
C SER A 158 -14.34 -11.46 -8.24
N MET A 159 -13.99 -11.40 -6.95
CA MET A 159 -13.88 -10.13 -6.21
C MET A 159 -12.73 -9.27 -6.73
N LEU A 160 -11.58 -9.87 -7.03
CA LEU A 160 -10.46 -9.17 -7.67
C LEU A 160 -10.88 -8.54 -9.00
N ILE A 161 -11.51 -9.33 -9.88
CA ILE A 161 -11.99 -8.86 -11.18
C ILE A 161 -13.05 -7.76 -10.99
N ALA A 162 -14.00 -7.95 -10.07
CA ALA A 162 -15.06 -6.97 -9.81
C ALA A 162 -14.49 -5.62 -9.32
N ILE A 163 -13.50 -5.64 -8.43
CA ILE A 163 -12.85 -4.41 -7.93
C ILE A 163 -12.08 -3.73 -9.05
N LEU A 164 -11.28 -4.47 -9.82
CA LEU A 164 -10.47 -3.90 -10.91
C LEU A 164 -11.34 -3.36 -12.04
N ALA A 165 -12.31 -4.14 -12.52
CA ALA A 165 -13.22 -3.74 -13.57
C ALA A 165 -14.14 -2.60 -13.10
N GLY A 166 -14.60 -2.65 -11.85
CA GLY A 166 -15.42 -1.59 -11.25
C GLY A 166 -14.66 -0.26 -11.13
N TYR A 167 -13.41 -0.30 -10.65
CA TYR A 167 -12.55 0.88 -10.59
C TYR A 167 -12.22 1.42 -11.98
N TRP A 168 -11.87 0.54 -12.92
CA TRP A 168 -11.62 0.93 -14.31
C TRP A 168 -12.85 1.55 -14.97
N ALA A 169 -14.04 0.98 -14.74
CA ALA A 169 -15.28 1.51 -15.29
C ALA A 169 -15.61 2.86 -14.65
N TRP A 170 -15.43 3.01 -13.33
CA TRP A 170 -15.58 4.28 -12.63
C TRP A 170 -14.68 5.37 -13.23
N PHE A 171 -13.40 5.04 -13.45
CA PHE A 171 -12.44 5.91 -14.14
C PHE A 171 -12.95 6.27 -15.56
N ALA A 172 -13.24 5.29 -16.40
CA ALA A 172 -13.66 5.49 -17.78
C ALA A 172 -14.97 6.28 -17.93
N MET A 173 -15.87 6.20 -16.94
CA MET A 173 -17.16 6.90 -16.95
C MET A 173 -17.09 8.28 -16.30
N THR A 174 -16.02 8.60 -15.57
CA THR A 174 -15.85 9.93 -14.96
C THR A 174 -15.62 10.95 -16.08
N PRO A 175 -16.43 12.02 -16.19
CA PRO A 175 -16.28 12.98 -17.26
C PRO A 175 -15.00 13.79 -17.09
N VAL A 176 -14.22 13.88 -18.17
CA VAL A 176 -13.03 14.74 -18.23
C VAL A 176 -13.46 16.20 -18.08
N VAL A 177 -12.73 16.95 -17.27
CA VAL A 177 -12.92 18.40 -17.16
C VAL A 177 -12.64 19.07 -18.52
N GLY A 178 -13.51 20.00 -18.92
CA GLY A 178 -13.38 20.68 -20.21
C GLY A 178 -12.06 21.45 -20.35
N SER A 179 -11.63 21.72 -21.59
CA SER A 179 -10.41 22.49 -21.91
C SER A 179 -10.35 23.87 -21.25
N ASP A 180 -11.51 24.40 -20.87
CA ASP A 180 -11.67 25.73 -20.32
C ASP A 180 -11.54 25.74 -18.78
N PHE A 181 -11.32 24.56 -18.17
CA PHE A 181 -11.15 24.42 -16.74
C PHE A 181 -9.76 24.88 -16.30
N ASP A 182 -9.74 25.86 -15.40
CA ASP A 182 -8.51 26.38 -14.82
C ASP A 182 -8.04 25.50 -13.66
N PHE A 183 -7.13 24.58 -13.95
CA PHE A 183 -6.53 23.65 -12.99
C PHE A 183 -5.76 24.34 -11.85
N THR A 184 -5.36 25.61 -12.01
CA THR A 184 -4.71 26.35 -10.91
C THR A 184 -5.67 26.61 -9.74
N LYS A 185 -6.99 26.65 -10.00
CA LYS A 185 -8.02 26.80 -8.95
C LYS A 185 -8.12 25.60 -8.03
N VAL A 186 -7.66 24.43 -8.48
CA VAL A 186 -7.61 23.20 -7.68
C VAL A 186 -6.19 22.85 -7.23
N GLY A 187 -5.26 23.82 -7.32
CA GLY A 187 -3.90 23.68 -6.79
C GLY A 187 -2.92 22.92 -7.69
N VAL A 188 -3.25 22.69 -8.95
CA VAL A 188 -2.32 22.10 -9.93
C VAL A 188 -1.36 23.20 -10.44
N PRO A 189 -0.04 22.94 -10.48
CA PRO A 189 0.93 23.89 -11.03
C PRO A 189 0.65 24.25 -12.50
N ALA A 190 0.89 25.50 -12.89
CA ALA A 190 0.63 25.97 -14.26
C ALA A 190 1.45 25.24 -15.35
N ASN A 191 2.57 24.64 -14.97
CA ASN A 191 3.46 23.87 -15.86
C ASN A 191 3.29 22.35 -15.72
N TRP A 192 2.19 21.87 -15.11
CA TRP A 192 1.95 20.45 -14.92
C TRP A 192 1.66 19.76 -16.26
N PRO A 193 2.29 18.60 -16.56
CA PRO A 193 2.00 17.85 -17.77
C PRO A 193 0.62 17.19 -17.65
N LEU A 194 -0.39 17.78 -18.30
CA LEU A 194 -1.73 17.21 -18.37
C LEU A 194 -1.74 16.02 -19.34
N LEU A 195 -2.40 14.94 -18.93
CA LEU A 195 -2.65 13.80 -19.79
C LEU A 195 -3.77 14.13 -20.78
N THR A 196 -3.78 13.41 -21.90
CA THR A 196 -4.73 13.65 -23.01
C THR A 196 -5.41 12.36 -23.43
N GLY A 197 -6.61 12.46 -24.02
CA GLY A 197 -7.35 11.30 -24.49
C GLY A 197 -7.96 10.51 -23.33
N PHE A 198 -7.86 9.18 -23.37
CA PHE A 198 -8.43 8.30 -22.34
C PHE A 198 -7.73 8.46 -20.98
N ASP A 199 -6.44 8.81 -20.98
CA ASP A 199 -5.66 8.95 -19.75
C ASP A 199 -5.98 10.25 -18.97
N ALA A 200 -6.86 11.10 -19.53
CA ALA A 200 -7.30 12.36 -18.92
C ALA A 200 -8.57 12.22 -18.06
N HIS A 201 -9.21 11.04 -18.05
CA HIS A 201 -10.30 10.69 -17.15
C HIS A 201 -9.83 10.60 -15.69
#